data_AF-A0A968T0P4-F1
#
_entry.id   AF-A0A968T0P4-F1
#
_cell.length_a   1.000
_cell.length_b   1.000
_cell.length_c   1.000
_cell.angle_alpha   90.00
_cell.angle_beta   90.00
_cell.angle_gamma   90.00
#
_symmetry.space_group_name_H-M   'P 1'
#
loop_
_entity.id
_entity.type
_entity.pdbx_description
1 polymer ?
#
loop_
_entity_poly.entity_id
_entity_poly.type
_entity_poly.pdbx_seq_one_letter_code
_entity_poly.pdbx_strand_id
1 'polypeptide(L)'
;MTPNVGMDIDEPHPVVHGDARLLLQVFTGVLGRAARVMPPLGQIRIACHPVDFEPTDPLIGEGLMPGPHVRVRIEDEGEPMSEELLDRLFDPFSDFGGRGTRDSLDLAAAFGLIRAHGGHMRGQRRPLGGTSIDVYLPTGPSESHTPLPTSSDQTILVVDDEASLREIMQRTLQQHGYRVLCTASGFGALETCRDTAVSLVILDLVMPGMGGMELLEALLARHPSLPVVVVSGDADPAQIAELHKQGAKAFLPKPHRRAELLELVARLVGDST
;
A
#
# COMPACT_ATOMS: atom_id res chain seq x y z
N MET A 1 -13.83 -22.76 23.80
CA MET A 1 -14.17 -21.54 24.57
C MET A 1 -13.51 -20.37 23.87
N THR A 2 -14.27 -19.34 23.51
CA THR A 2 -13.73 -18.12 22.90
C THR A 2 -13.29 -17.16 24.00
N PRO A 3 -12.04 -16.64 23.97
CA PRO A 3 -11.58 -15.66 24.97
C PRO A 3 -12.40 -14.38 24.88
N ASN A 4 -12.50 -13.65 26.01
CA ASN A 4 -13.16 -12.35 26.02
C ASN A 4 -12.24 -11.31 25.35
N VAL A 5 -12.79 -10.54 24.41
CA VAL A 5 -12.04 -9.49 23.69
C VAL A 5 -12.59 -8.13 24.09
N GLY A 6 -11.74 -7.29 24.69
CA GLY A 6 -12.04 -5.88 24.92
C GLY A 6 -11.41 -5.03 23.82
N MET A 7 -12.13 -4.03 23.30
CA MET A 7 -11.66 -3.11 22.28
C MET A 7 -11.75 -1.68 22.80
N ASP A 8 -10.67 -0.92 22.67
CA ASP A 8 -10.56 0.49 23.03
C ASP A 8 -9.98 1.24 21.81
N ILE A 9 -10.85 1.88 21.04
CA ILE A 9 -10.47 2.43 19.73
C ILE A 9 -10.90 3.89 19.71
N ASP A 10 -9.92 4.78 19.51
CA ASP A 10 -10.20 6.21 19.38
C ASP A 10 -10.94 6.50 18.05
N GLU A 11 -11.93 7.39 18.13
CA GLU A 11 -12.60 8.01 16.99
C GLU A 11 -12.14 9.47 16.83
N PRO A 12 -11.85 9.95 15.60
CA PRO A 12 -11.97 9.25 14.32
C PRO A 12 -10.83 8.27 14.06
N HIS A 13 -11.15 7.15 13.40
CA HIS A 13 -10.16 6.11 13.10
C HIS A 13 -9.11 6.61 12.10
N PRO A 14 -7.81 6.49 12.40
CA PRO A 14 -6.76 6.86 11.46
C PRO A 14 -6.79 5.96 10.22
N VAL A 15 -6.62 6.55 9.02
CA VAL A 15 -6.56 5.79 7.78
C VAL A 15 -5.14 5.27 7.57
N VAL A 16 -5.03 3.94 7.46
CA VAL A 16 -3.78 3.26 7.12
C VAL A 16 -3.84 2.85 5.66
N HIS A 17 -2.80 3.17 4.90
CA HIS A 17 -2.64 2.69 3.53
C HIS A 17 -1.90 1.35 3.53
N GLY A 18 -2.51 0.33 2.93
CA GLY A 18 -1.93 -1.00 2.85
C GLY A 18 -2.85 -2.02 2.20
N ASP A 19 -2.33 -3.21 1.92
CA ASP A 19 -3.16 -4.33 1.47
C ASP A 19 -3.97 -4.86 2.66
N ALA A 20 -5.27 -4.63 2.64
CA ALA A 20 -6.18 -5.05 3.69
C ALA A 20 -6.15 -6.57 3.95
N ARG A 21 -5.88 -7.40 2.92
CA ARG A 21 -5.79 -8.86 3.08
C ARG A 21 -4.52 -9.25 3.81
N LEU A 22 -3.39 -8.61 3.48
CA LEU A 22 -2.12 -8.84 4.16
C LEU A 22 -2.17 -8.35 5.59
N LEU A 23 -2.71 -7.15 5.84
CA LEU A 23 -2.90 -6.62 7.19
C LEU A 23 -3.84 -7.49 8.02
N LEU A 24 -4.93 -7.99 7.43
CA LEU A 24 -5.82 -8.95 8.09
C LEU A 24 -5.06 -10.23 8.48
N GLN A 25 -4.15 -10.72 7.63
CA GLN A 25 -3.31 -11.88 7.94
C GLN A 25 -2.38 -11.61 9.12
N VAL A 26 -1.75 -10.43 9.20
CA VAL A 26 -0.92 -10.01 10.35
C VAL A 26 -1.74 -10.12 11.64
N PHE A 27 -2.88 -9.42 11.70
CA PHE A 27 -3.69 -9.37 12.92
C PHE A 27 -4.30 -10.72 13.26
N THR A 28 -4.67 -11.53 12.27
CA THR A 28 -5.15 -12.91 12.48
C THR A 28 -4.05 -13.79 13.07
N GLY A 29 -2.80 -13.66 12.62
CA GLY A 29 -1.67 -14.39 13.18
C GLY A 29 -1.43 -14.02 14.65
N VAL A 30 -1.39 -12.72 14.94
CA VAL A 30 -1.17 -12.20 16.30
C VAL A 30 -2.30 -12.60 17.25
N LEU A 31 -3.56 -12.37 16.87
CA LEU A 31 -4.73 -12.73 17.68
C LEU A 31 -4.90 -14.24 17.80
N GLY A 32 -4.59 -14.99 16.75
CA GLY A 32 -4.62 -16.45 16.75
C GLY A 32 -3.62 -17.04 17.73
N ARG A 33 -2.43 -16.45 17.83
CA ARG A 33 -1.44 -16.81 18.85
C ARG A 33 -1.93 -16.44 20.25
N ALA A 34 -2.43 -15.22 20.45
CA ALA A 34 -2.98 -14.81 21.74
C ALA A 34 -4.05 -15.82 22.20
N ALA A 35 -5.06 -16.10 21.37
CA ALA A 35 -6.14 -17.03 21.70
C ALA A 35 -5.67 -18.46 22.08
N ARG A 36 -4.52 -18.94 21.57
CA ARG A 36 -3.97 -20.27 21.90
C ARG A 36 -3.35 -20.34 23.28
N VAL A 37 -2.70 -19.27 23.73
CA VAL A 37 -1.96 -19.23 25.00
C VAL A 37 -2.81 -18.73 26.18
N MET A 38 -4.09 -18.43 25.94
CA MET A 38 -4.98 -17.80 26.91
C MET A 38 -5.58 -18.79 27.91
N PRO A 39 -5.68 -18.41 29.20
CA PRO A 39 -6.44 -19.17 30.18
C PRO A 39 -7.96 -19.06 29.94
N PRO A 40 -8.80 -19.98 30.48
CA PRO A 40 -10.24 -20.04 30.21
C PRO A 40 -11.05 -18.78 30.55
N LEU A 41 -10.54 -17.90 31.42
CA LEU A 41 -11.16 -16.64 31.85
C LEU A 41 -10.34 -15.40 31.47
N GLY A 42 -9.26 -15.56 30.72
CA GLY A 42 -8.40 -14.44 30.37
C GLY A 42 -9.05 -13.51 29.34
N GLN A 43 -8.60 -12.25 29.33
CA GLN A 43 -9.01 -11.25 28.36
C GLN A 43 -7.89 -10.90 27.36
N ILE A 44 -8.26 -10.72 26.09
CA ILE A 44 -7.42 -10.06 25.09
C ILE A 44 -7.90 -8.60 25.00
N ARG A 45 -6.99 -7.63 25.11
CA ARG A 45 -7.29 -6.21 24.91
C ARG A 45 -6.66 -5.71 23.62
N ILE A 46 -7.47 -5.04 22.81
CA ILE A 46 -7.03 -4.40 21.58
C ILE A 46 -7.24 -2.90 21.76
N ALA A 47 -6.17 -2.14 21.72
CA ALA A 47 -6.20 -0.69 21.80
C ALA A 47 -5.67 -0.07 20.50
N CYS A 48 -6.32 0.97 19.99
CA CYS A 48 -5.93 1.61 18.74
C CYS A 48 -5.97 3.14 18.91
N HIS A 49 -4.79 3.76 18.82
CA HIS A 49 -4.63 5.20 19.04
C HIS A 49 -3.69 5.82 18.00
N PRO A 50 -3.98 7.04 17.51
CA PRO A 50 -3.03 7.80 16.71
C PRO A 50 -1.82 8.19 17.57
N VAL A 51 -0.63 8.12 16.99
CA VAL A 51 0.64 8.53 17.61
C VAL A 51 1.46 9.24 16.55
N ASP A 52 1.96 10.43 16.87
CA ASP A 52 2.90 11.15 16.00
C ASP A 52 4.32 10.94 16.53
N PHE A 53 5.22 10.49 15.66
CA PHE A 53 6.60 10.20 16.02
C PHE A 53 7.51 11.31 15.53
N GLU A 54 8.15 12.00 16.49
CA GLU A 54 9.19 12.97 16.20
C GLU A 54 10.48 12.28 15.73
N PRO A 55 11.32 12.94 14.92
CA PRO A 55 12.59 12.37 14.44
C PRO A 55 13.59 11.96 15.55
N THR A 56 13.38 12.44 16.78
CA THR A 56 14.19 12.16 17.97
C THR A 56 13.70 10.93 18.74
N ASP A 57 12.60 10.31 18.33
CA ASP A 57 12.02 9.17 19.05
C ASP A 57 12.92 7.93 18.93
N PRO A 58 13.18 7.19 20.04
CA PRO A 58 14.00 5.98 20.02
C PRO A 58 13.58 4.95 18.97
N LEU A 59 12.27 4.86 18.66
CA LEU A 59 11.76 3.90 17.68
C LEU A 59 12.18 4.24 16.24
N ILE A 60 12.52 5.50 15.95
CA ILE A 60 13.10 5.90 14.66
C ILE A 60 14.47 5.24 14.45
N GLY A 61 15.27 5.14 15.51
CA GLY A 61 16.55 4.43 15.51
C GLY A 61 16.43 2.92 15.28
N GLU A 62 15.26 2.34 15.55
CA GLU A 62 14.91 0.93 15.32
C GLU A 62 14.29 0.69 13.92
N GLY A 63 14.30 1.72 13.06
CA GLY A 63 13.86 1.67 11.67
C GLY A 63 12.39 2.00 11.45
N LEU A 64 11.73 2.66 12.41
CA LEU A 64 10.44 3.33 12.17
C LEU A 64 10.69 4.66 11.42
N MET A 65 9.75 5.08 10.57
CA MET A 65 9.84 6.38 9.91
C MET A 65 9.16 7.46 10.76
N PRO A 66 9.66 8.71 10.77
CA PRO A 66 8.99 9.79 11.51
C PRO A 66 7.67 10.22 10.85
N GLY A 67 6.78 10.78 11.66
CA GLY A 67 5.48 11.31 11.23
C GLY A 67 4.27 10.60 11.86
N PRO A 68 3.07 10.85 11.33
CA PRO A 68 1.83 10.35 11.92
C PRO A 68 1.68 8.84 11.67
N HIS A 69 1.45 8.10 12.75
CA HIS A 69 1.23 6.66 12.75
C HIS A 69 -0.03 6.31 13.56
N VAL A 70 -0.54 5.09 13.35
CA VAL A 70 -1.47 4.46 14.27
C VAL A 70 -0.74 3.38 15.05
N ARG A 71 -0.92 3.38 16.36
CA ARG A 71 -0.47 2.31 17.24
C ARG A 71 -1.65 1.40 17.54
N VAL A 72 -1.56 0.16 17.06
CA VAL A 72 -2.45 -0.95 17.43
C VAL A 72 -1.72 -1.81 18.47
N ARG A 73 -2.19 -1.74 19.71
CA ARG A 73 -1.69 -2.54 20.82
C ARG A 73 -2.59 -3.74 21.05
N ILE A 74 -2.01 -4.93 21.08
CA ILE A 74 -2.69 -6.18 21.40
C ILE A 74 -2.05 -6.74 22.67
N GLU A 75 -2.83 -6.82 23.74
CA GLU A 75 -2.40 -7.38 25.01
C GLU A 75 -3.15 -8.69 25.27
N ASP A 76 -2.39 -9.72 25.63
CA ASP A 76 -2.92 -10.96 26.16
C ASP A 76 -2.55 -11.15 27.64
N GLU A 77 -3.31 -11.99 28.33
CA GLU A 77 -3.08 -12.45 29.70
C GLU A 77 -2.65 -13.93 29.72
N GLY A 78 -2.10 -14.39 28.60
CA GLY A 78 -1.72 -15.78 28.39
C GLY A 78 -0.33 -16.11 28.93
N GLU A 79 0.22 -17.23 28.46
CA GLU A 79 1.62 -17.56 28.70
C GLU A 79 2.54 -16.54 27.97
N PRO A 80 3.45 -15.86 28.69
CA PRO A 80 4.33 -14.86 28.10
C PRO A 80 5.33 -15.50 27.12
N MET A 81 5.69 -14.77 26.04
CA MET A 81 6.78 -15.21 25.15
C MET A 81 8.09 -15.44 25.91
N SER A 82 8.93 -16.38 25.45
CA SER A 82 10.34 -16.42 25.86
C SER A 82 11.06 -15.14 25.40
N GLU A 83 12.04 -14.66 26.19
CA GLU A 83 12.90 -13.53 25.79
C GLU A 83 13.62 -13.84 24.48
N GLU A 84 14.11 -15.07 24.34
CA GLU A 84 14.73 -15.58 23.12
C GLU A 84 13.83 -15.48 21.88
N LEU A 85 12.52 -15.68 22.03
CA LEU A 85 11.57 -15.56 20.93
C LEU A 85 11.29 -14.10 20.58
N LEU A 86 11.21 -13.21 21.58
CA LEU A 86 11.05 -11.77 21.36
C LEU A 86 12.28 -11.21 20.65
N ASP A 87 13.48 -11.51 21.15
CA ASP A 87 14.73 -11.04 20.56
C ASP A 87 14.89 -11.54 19.12
N ARG A 88 14.57 -12.81 18.84
CA ARG A 88 14.59 -13.32 17.46
C ARG A 88 13.53 -12.69 16.58
N LEU A 89 12.28 -12.52 17.07
CA LEU A 89 11.16 -11.95 16.30
C LEU A 89 11.43 -10.55 15.77
N PHE A 90 12.20 -9.76 16.52
CA PHE A 90 12.42 -8.34 16.24
C PHE A 90 13.88 -8.00 15.90
N ASP A 91 14.77 -9.00 15.79
CA ASP A 91 16.14 -8.82 15.30
C ASP A 91 16.17 -8.77 13.75
N PRO A 92 16.63 -7.66 13.14
CA PRO A 92 16.69 -7.50 11.69
C PRO A 92 17.62 -8.49 10.96
N PHE A 93 18.48 -9.21 11.70
CA PHE A 93 19.40 -10.21 11.13
C PHE A 93 19.04 -11.65 11.47
N SER A 94 17.96 -11.87 12.22
CA SER A 94 17.56 -13.20 12.65
C SER A 94 16.94 -14.02 11.52
N ASP A 95 17.60 -15.13 11.16
CA ASP A 95 17.04 -16.13 10.26
C ASP A 95 16.09 -17.06 11.05
N PHE A 96 14.81 -17.08 10.67
CA PHE A 96 13.80 -17.96 11.25
C PHE A 96 13.88 -19.40 10.73
N GLY A 97 14.80 -19.69 9.81
CA GLY A 97 15.40 -21.00 9.53
C GLY A 97 14.53 -22.21 9.86
N GLY A 98 13.36 -22.36 9.24
CA GLY A 98 12.54 -23.58 9.10
C GLY A 98 12.17 -24.41 10.35
N ARG A 99 12.67 -24.07 11.54
CA ARG A 99 12.51 -24.80 12.80
C ARG A 99 11.92 -23.84 13.84
N GLY A 100 10.63 -23.58 13.68
CA GLY A 100 9.87 -22.75 14.58
C GLY A 100 8.51 -23.39 14.88
N THR A 101 7.97 -23.17 16.07
CA THR A 101 6.55 -23.45 16.36
C THR A 101 5.67 -22.64 15.40
N ARG A 102 4.45 -23.10 15.12
CA ARG A 102 3.50 -22.39 14.23
C ARG A 102 3.35 -20.90 14.57
N ASP A 103 3.41 -20.57 15.86
CA ASP A 103 3.37 -19.19 16.35
C ASP A 103 4.54 -18.33 15.87
N SER A 104 5.76 -18.88 15.83
CA SER A 104 6.94 -18.16 15.37
C SER A 104 6.91 -17.88 13.87
N LEU A 105 6.30 -18.77 13.07
CA LEU A 105 6.12 -18.56 11.64
C LEU A 105 5.05 -17.48 11.35
N ASP A 106 3.91 -17.54 12.05
CA ASP A 106 2.83 -16.56 11.91
C ASP A 106 3.31 -15.16 12.32
N LEU A 107 4.09 -15.06 13.40
CA LEU A 107 4.64 -13.79 13.90
C LEU A 107 5.79 -13.24 13.06
N ALA A 108 6.67 -14.09 12.52
CA ALA A 108 7.71 -13.67 11.60
C ALA A 108 7.13 -13.14 10.27
N ALA A 109 6.09 -13.81 9.75
CA ALA A 109 5.34 -13.34 8.59
C ALA A 109 4.65 -12.00 8.90
N ALA A 110 4.03 -11.87 10.07
CA ALA A 110 3.42 -10.63 10.53
C ALA A 110 4.45 -9.48 10.57
N PHE A 111 5.62 -9.70 11.16
CA PHE A 111 6.69 -8.71 11.22
C PHE A 111 7.15 -8.28 9.81
N GLY A 112 7.43 -9.24 8.93
CA GLY A 112 7.86 -8.96 7.55
C GLY A 112 6.82 -8.17 6.75
N LEU A 113 5.55 -8.52 6.89
CA LEU A 113 4.44 -7.80 6.25
C LEU A 113 4.30 -6.37 6.79
N ILE A 114 4.42 -6.16 8.10
CA ILE A 114 4.37 -4.81 8.69
C ILE A 114 5.54 -3.95 8.20
N ARG A 115 6.75 -4.50 8.13
CA ARG A 115 7.92 -3.81 7.56
C ARG A 115 7.72 -3.47 6.08
N ALA A 116 7.13 -4.37 5.29
CA ALA A 116 6.80 -4.11 3.89
C ALA A 116 5.78 -2.97 3.71
N HIS A 117 4.95 -2.72 4.73
CA HIS A 117 4.01 -1.60 4.78
C HIS A 117 4.63 -0.31 5.36
N GLY A 118 5.95 -0.27 5.58
CA GLY A 118 6.64 0.87 6.19
C GLY A 118 6.31 1.06 7.68
N GLY A 119 5.69 0.06 8.30
CA GLY A 119 5.39 0.05 9.72
C GLY A 119 6.51 -0.58 10.56
N HIS A 120 6.27 -0.62 11.86
CA HIS A 120 7.15 -1.26 12.83
C HIS A 120 6.31 -2.13 13.79
N MET A 121 6.90 -3.18 14.34
CA MET A 121 6.23 -4.05 15.29
C MET A 121 7.18 -4.35 16.44
N ARG A 122 6.67 -4.28 17.67
CA ARG A 122 7.41 -4.54 18.90
C ARG A 122 6.62 -5.47 19.80
N GLY A 123 7.31 -6.37 20.48
CA GLY A 123 6.72 -7.23 21.50
C GLY A 123 7.42 -7.05 22.85
N GLN A 124 6.66 -7.07 23.93
CA GLN A 124 7.17 -6.98 25.29
C GLN A 124 6.37 -7.85 26.25
N ARG A 125 7.05 -8.42 27.25
CA ARG A 125 6.42 -9.18 28.33
C ARG A 125 5.66 -8.24 29.26
N ARG A 126 4.48 -8.66 29.72
CA ARG A 126 3.72 -7.89 30.71
C ARG A 126 4.16 -8.29 32.13
N PRO A 127 4.25 -7.33 33.08
CA PRO A 127 4.66 -7.61 34.46
C PRO A 127 3.76 -8.60 35.21
N LEU A 128 2.49 -8.71 34.81
CA LEU A 128 1.47 -9.55 35.45
C LEU A 128 1.21 -10.88 34.71
N GLY A 129 2.10 -11.26 33.79
CA GLY A 129 1.90 -12.39 32.88
C GLY A 129 1.20 -11.97 31.58
N GLY A 130 1.49 -12.70 30.50
CA GLY A 130 1.03 -12.39 29.15
C GLY A 130 1.99 -11.53 28.33
N THR A 131 1.59 -11.25 27.09
CA THR A 131 2.41 -10.52 26.12
C THR A 131 1.67 -9.30 25.59
N SER A 132 2.42 -8.20 25.37
CA SER A 132 1.94 -7.00 24.70
C SER A 132 2.67 -6.88 23.37
N ILE A 133 1.92 -6.74 22.29
CA ILE A 133 2.42 -6.52 20.95
C ILE A 133 1.92 -5.17 20.47
N ASP A 134 2.85 -4.27 20.16
CA ASP A 134 2.59 -2.96 19.58
C ASP A 134 2.91 -3.01 18.09
N VAL A 135 1.91 -2.70 17.26
CA VAL A 135 2.05 -2.55 15.81
C VAL A 135 1.88 -1.07 15.48
N TYR A 136 2.88 -0.51 14.81
CA TYR A 136 2.91 0.87 14.33
C TYR A 136 2.75 0.84 12.82
N LEU A 137 1.73 1.51 12.31
CA LEU A 137 1.50 1.63 10.87
C LEU A 137 1.47 3.11 10.50
N PRO A 138 2.17 3.53 9.44
CA PRO A 138 2.14 4.92 8.99
C PRO A 138 0.71 5.27 8.59
N THR A 139 0.21 6.37 9.13
CA THR A 139 -1.09 6.91 8.74
C THR A 139 -0.86 7.96 7.69
N GLY A 140 -1.58 7.84 6.58
CA GLY A 140 -1.69 8.94 5.64
C GLY A 140 -2.69 9.96 6.16
N PRO A 141 -2.76 11.15 5.56
CA PRO A 141 -4.01 11.89 5.61
C PRO A 141 -5.13 10.91 5.24
N SER A 142 -6.17 10.81 6.08
CA SER A 142 -7.44 10.29 5.58
C SER A 142 -7.67 11.08 4.30
N GLU A 143 -7.73 10.41 3.15
CA GLU A 143 -8.34 10.98 1.96
C GLU A 143 -9.79 11.25 2.38
N SER A 144 -10.01 12.35 3.12
CA SER A 144 -11.22 13.11 3.05
C SER A 144 -11.38 13.25 1.56
N HIS A 145 -12.37 12.55 1.02
CA HIS A 145 -12.82 12.76 -0.34
C HIS A 145 -13.08 14.26 -0.45
N THR A 146 -12.05 15.02 -0.80
CA THR A 146 -12.24 16.24 -1.52
C THR A 146 -12.69 15.67 -2.84
N PRO A 147 -13.98 15.79 -3.18
CA PRO A 147 -14.36 15.49 -4.54
C PRO A 147 -13.51 16.46 -5.36
N LEU A 148 -12.46 15.96 -6.02
CA LEU A 148 -12.00 16.62 -7.22
C LEU A 148 -13.27 16.82 -8.04
N PRO A 149 -13.48 18.02 -8.62
CA PRO A 149 -14.74 18.37 -9.26
C PRO A 149 -15.16 17.19 -10.11
N THR A 150 -16.32 16.61 -9.75
CA THR A 150 -16.97 15.50 -10.44
C THR A 150 -17.19 15.93 -11.87
N SER A 151 -16.18 15.72 -12.70
CA SER A 151 -16.33 15.66 -14.13
C SER A 151 -16.55 14.19 -14.41
N SER A 152 -17.81 13.77 -14.29
CA SER A 152 -18.32 12.45 -14.69
C SER A 152 -17.98 12.06 -16.13
N ASP A 153 -17.30 12.94 -16.86
CA ASP A 153 -17.07 12.87 -18.29
C ASP A 153 -15.58 12.60 -18.63
N GLN A 154 -14.67 12.65 -17.66
CA GLN A 154 -13.25 12.42 -17.92
C GLN A 154 -12.92 10.93 -17.89
N THR A 155 -12.52 10.40 -19.04
CA THR A 155 -12.22 8.98 -19.22
C THR A 155 -10.71 8.75 -19.23
N ILE A 156 -10.20 7.91 -18.33
CA ILE A 156 -8.80 7.53 -18.25
C ILE A 156 -8.64 6.12 -18.82
N LEU A 157 -7.66 5.94 -19.71
CA LEU A 157 -7.28 4.63 -20.22
C LEU A 157 -6.02 4.13 -19.50
N VAL A 158 -6.10 2.97 -18.86
CA VAL A 158 -4.95 2.28 -18.27
C VAL A 158 -4.51 1.14 -19.18
N VAL A 159 -3.24 1.15 -19.57
CA VAL A 159 -2.60 0.16 -20.44
C VAL A 159 -1.43 -0.45 -19.67
N ASP A 160 -1.60 -1.68 -19.21
CA ASP A 160 -0.61 -2.43 -18.43
C ASP A 160 -0.92 -3.92 -18.64
N ASP A 161 0.07 -4.78 -18.90
CA ASP A 161 -0.18 -6.21 -19.13
C ASP A 161 -0.40 -6.99 -17.81
N GLU A 162 0.09 -6.46 -16.69
CA GLU A 162 -0.05 -7.05 -15.37
C GLU A 162 -1.45 -6.78 -14.80
N ALA A 163 -2.28 -7.83 -14.76
CA ALA A 163 -3.67 -7.72 -14.33
C ALA A 163 -3.84 -7.14 -12.91
N SER A 164 -2.96 -7.52 -11.97
CA SER A 164 -3.02 -7.05 -10.58
C SER A 164 -2.81 -5.54 -10.46
N LEU A 165 -1.77 -5.00 -11.12
CA LEU A 165 -1.49 -3.56 -11.12
C LEU A 165 -2.59 -2.77 -11.82
N ARG A 166 -3.05 -3.26 -12.98
CA ARG A 166 -4.15 -2.68 -13.73
C ARG A 166 -5.43 -2.57 -12.89
N GLU A 167 -5.79 -3.62 -12.15
CA GLU A 167 -6.95 -3.62 -11.25
C GLU A 167 -6.80 -2.62 -10.10
N ILE A 168 -5.61 -2.52 -9.50
CA ILE A 168 -5.33 -1.57 -8.41
C ILE A 168 -5.47 -0.12 -8.90
N MET A 169 -4.89 0.19 -10.06
CA MET A 169 -4.98 1.51 -10.68
C MET A 169 -6.43 1.84 -11.05
N GLN A 170 -7.15 0.88 -11.64
CA GLN A 170 -8.55 1.05 -11.99
C GLN A 170 -9.40 1.41 -10.77
N ARG A 171 -9.32 0.60 -9.69
CA ARG A 171 -10.10 0.86 -8.46
C ARG A 171 -9.73 2.20 -7.84
N THR A 172 -8.44 2.53 -7.82
CA THR A 172 -7.94 3.79 -7.25
C THR A 172 -8.51 5.00 -7.98
N LEU A 173 -8.49 4.99 -9.30
CA LEU A 173 -9.00 6.10 -10.12
C LEU A 173 -10.53 6.18 -10.10
N GLN A 174 -11.23 5.03 -10.14
CA GLN A 174 -12.69 4.98 -10.03
C GLN A 174 -13.20 5.50 -8.69
N GLN A 175 -12.51 5.18 -7.59
CA GLN A 175 -12.81 5.73 -6.25
C GLN A 175 -12.68 7.26 -6.19
N HIS A 176 -11.96 7.86 -7.13
CA HIS A 176 -11.77 9.30 -7.26
C HIS A 176 -12.65 9.94 -8.34
N GLY A 177 -13.68 9.23 -8.79
CA GLY A 177 -14.71 9.77 -9.68
C GLY A 177 -14.39 9.73 -11.17
N TYR A 178 -13.26 9.15 -11.58
CA TYR A 178 -12.92 9.00 -13.00
C TYR A 178 -13.62 7.78 -13.61
N ARG A 179 -14.03 7.91 -14.88
CA ARG A 179 -14.37 6.74 -15.69
C ARG A 179 -13.07 6.10 -16.15
N VAL A 180 -12.89 4.81 -15.89
CA VAL A 180 -11.64 4.11 -16.24
C VAL A 180 -11.92 2.99 -17.22
N LEU A 181 -11.17 2.99 -18.31
CA LEU A 181 -11.07 1.90 -19.27
C LEU A 181 -9.72 1.21 -19.11
N CYS A 182 -9.67 -0.09 -19.34
CA CYS A 182 -8.48 -0.89 -19.14
C CYS A 182 -8.22 -1.80 -20.34
N THR A 183 -6.96 -1.93 -20.72
CA THR A 183 -6.50 -2.87 -21.74
C THR A 183 -5.17 -3.48 -21.31
N ALA A 184 -4.92 -4.71 -21.75
CA ALA A 184 -3.68 -5.43 -21.51
C ALA A 184 -2.66 -5.28 -22.64
N SER A 185 -2.98 -4.55 -23.70
CA SER A 185 -2.15 -4.46 -24.91
C SER A 185 -2.25 -3.11 -25.60
N GLY A 186 -1.17 -2.76 -26.31
CA GLY A 186 -1.12 -1.56 -27.15
C GLY A 186 -2.17 -1.54 -28.25
N PHE A 187 -2.45 -2.68 -28.89
CA PHE A 187 -3.53 -2.79 -29.88
C PHE A 187 -4.90 -2.47 -29.30
N GLY A 188 -5.23 -3.02 -28.13
CA GLY A 188 -6.49 -2.71 -27.44
C GLY A 188 -6.56 -1.24 -27.01
N ALA A 189 -5.42 -0.61 -26.72
CA ALA A 189 -5.38 0.82 -26.41
C ALA A 189 -5.71 1.69 -27.64
N LEU A 190 -5.13 1.37 -28.79
CA LEU A 190 -5.41 2.08 -30.04
C LEU A 190 -6.87 1.91 -30.49
N GLU A 191 -7.45 0.72 -30.31
CA GLU A 191 -8.87 0.47 -30.58
C GLU A 191 -9.76 1.27 -29.62
N THR A 192 -9.43 1.28 -28.33
CA THR A 192 -10.19 2.03 -27.32
C THR A 192 -10.16 3.54 -27.60
N CYS A 193 -9.00 4.10 -27.93
CA CYS A 193 -8.86 5.52 -28.27
C CYS A 193 -9.52 5.91 -29.60
N ARG A 194 -9.78 4.93 -30.48
CA ARG A 194 -10.55 5.15 -31.71
C ARG A 194 -12.04 5.30 -31.43
N ASP A 195 -12.58 4.45 -30.54
CA ASP A 195 -14.02 4.34 -30.32
C ASP A 195 -14.52 5.22 -29.17
N THR A 196 -13.64 5.59 -28.25
CA THR A 196 -13.98 6.40 -27.07
C THR A 196 -13.03 7.58 -26.93
N ALA A 197 -13.58 8.76 -26.63
CA ALA A 197 -12.78 9.92 -26.26
C ALA A 197 -12.13 9.67 -24.89
N VAL A 198 -10.80 9.65 -24.87
CA VAL A 198 -9.99 9.47 -23.66
C VAL A 198 -9.34 10.80 -23.31
N SER A 199 -9.41 11.17 -22.05
CA SER A 199 -8.85 12.40 -21.49
C SER A 199 -7.38 12.26 -21.10
N LEU A 200 -6.97 11.04 -20.73
CA LEU A 200 -5.61 10.73 -20.30
C LEU A 200 -5.32 9.23 -20.51
N VAL A 201 -4.12 8.92 -20.99
CA VAL A 201 -3.63 7.54 -21.05
C VAL A 201 -2.55 7.34 -20.01
N ILE A 202 -2.62 6.26 -19.24
CA ILE A 202 -1.55 5.79 -18.38
C ILE A 202 -1.01 4.50 -19.01
N LEU A 203 0.29 4.50 -19.32
CA LEU A 203 0.92 3.50 -20.18
C LEU A 203 2.14 2.89 -19.50
N ASP A 204 2.15 1.56 -19.35
CA ASP A 204 3.38 0.82 -19.05
C ASP A 204 4.29 0.72 -20.28
N LEU A 205 5.59 0.94 -20.10
CA LEU A 205 6.56 0.73 -21.18
C LEU A 205 6.89 -0.74 -21.42
N VAL A 206 6.89 -1.53 -20.35
CA VAL A 206 7.39 -2.91 -20.38
C VAL A 206 6.20 -3.84 -20.55
N MET A 207 5.72 -3.98 -21.79
CA MET A 207 4.65 -4.91 -22.14
C MET A 207 5.05 -5.82 -23.30
N PRO A 208 4.57 -7.08 -23.35
CA PRO A 208 4.78 -7.97 -24.48
C PRO A 208 3.97 -7.53 -25.72
N GLY A 209 4.54 -7.75 -26.92
CA GLY A 209 3.90 -7.41 -28.18
C GLY A 209 4.28 -6.03 -28.69
N MET A 210 3.29 -5.15 -28.93
CA MET A 210 3.54 -3.74 -29.24
C MET A 210 4.12 -3.07 -27.98
N GLY A 211 5.38 -2.66 -28.05
CA GLY A 211 6.07 -2.05 -26.92
C GLY A 211 5.44 -0.69 -26.55
N GLY A 212 5.54 -0.27 -25.28
CA GLY A 212 4.93 0.98 -24.84
C GLY A 212 5.47 2.23 -25.56
N MET A 213 6.73 2.20 -26.02
CA MET A 213 7.29 3.27 -26.86
C MET A 213 6.57 3.40 -28.21
N GLU A 214 6.38 2.27 -28.90
CA GLU A 214 5.67 2.24 -30.18
C GLU A 214 4.21 2.68 -30.02
N LEU A 215 3.58 2.29 -28.90
CA LEU A 215 2.24 2.74 -28.58
C LEU A 215 2.17 4.25 -28.33
N LEU A 216 3.12 4.82 -27.57
CA LEU A 216 3.19 6.25 -27.30
C LEU A 216 3.25 7.05 -28.61
N GLU A 217 4.16 6.67 -29.51
CA GLU A 217 4.30 7.30 -30.83
C GLU A 217 3.01 7.18 -31.65
N ALA A 218 2.39 5.99 -31.68
CA ALA A 218 1.15 5.76 -32.42
C ALA A 218 -0.05 6.56 -31.85
N LEU A 219 -0.14 6.69 -30.53
CA LEU A 219 -1.18 7.49 -29.86
C LEU A 219 -1.03 8.98 -30.19
N LEU A 220 0.19 9.52 -30.07
CA LEU A 220 0.44 10.95 -30.29
C LEU A 220 0.40 11.34 -31.78
N ALA A 221 0.75 10.42 -32.69
CA ALA A 221 0.55 10.64 -34.12
C ALA A 221 -0.93 10.82 -34.50
N ARG A 222 -1.84 10.14 -33.78
CA ARG A 222 -3.30 10.19 -34.02
C ARG A 222 -3.99 11.27 -33.19
N HIS A 223 -3.53 11.50 -31.97
CA HIS A 223 -4.08 12.44 -31.01
C HIS A 223 -2.95 13.27 -30.37
N PRO A 224 -2.43 14.29 -31.08
CA PRO A 224 -1.26 15.05 -30.61
C PRO A 224 -1.44 15.78 -29.28
N SER A 225 -2.70 16.05 -28.89
CA SER A 225 -3.04 16.72 -27.64
C SER A 225 -3.40 15.77 -26.49
N LEU A 226 -3.41 14.46 -26.73
CA LEU A 226 -3.75 13.46 -25.71
C LEU A 226 -2.63 13.38 -24.67
N PRO A 227 -2.87 13.73 -23.39
CA PRO A 227 -1.84 13.59 -22.37
C PRO A 227 -1.61 12.10 -22.08
N VAL A 228 -0.37 11.66 -22.31
CA VAL A 228 0.10 10.30 -21.98
C VAL A 228 1.06 10.37 -20.80
N VAL A 229 0.74 9.62 -19.75
CA VAL A 229 1.59 9.36 -18.60
C VAL A 229 2.25 8.02 -18.78
N VAL A 230 3.57 7.99 -18.69
CA VAL A 230 4.35 6.77 -18.82
C VAL A 230 4.72 6.24 -17.44
N VAL A 231 4.55 4.94 -17.23
CA VAL A 231 4.84 4.26 -15.98
C VAL A 231 5.91 3.19 -16.23
N SER A 232 7.03 3.20 -15.51
CA SER A 232 8.08 2.17 -15.66
C SER A 232 8.87 1.97 -14.37
N GLY A 233 9.27 0.74 -14.08
CA GLY A 233 10.19 0.42 -12.97
C GLY A 233 11.67 0.53 -13.31
N ASP A 234 12.00 0.57 -14.60
CA ASP A 234 13.37 0.68 -15.10
C ASP A 234 13.41 1.84 -16.10
N ALA A 235 13.83 3.01 -15.63
CA ALA A 235 14.01 4.18 -16.46
C ALA A 235 15.17 5.02 -15.92
N ASP A 236 16.23 5.13 -16.71
CA ASP A 236 17.31 6.06 -16.41
C ASP A 236 16.92 7.51 -16.79
N PRO A 237 17.64 8.53 -16.29
CA PRO A 237 17.35 9.92 -16.64
C PRO A 237 17.39 10.24 -18.14
N ALA A 238 18.15 9.48 -18.94
CA ALA A 238 18.24 9.69 -20.39
C ALA A 238 16.99 9.17 -21.10
N GLN A 239 16.44 8.04 -20.66
CA GLN A 239 15.21 7.45 -21.15
C GLN A 239 14.01 8.34 -20.80
N ILE A 240 13.96 8.89 -19.59
CA ILE A 240 12.93 9.86 -19.18
C ILE A 240 12.98 11.12 -20.07
N ALA A 241 14.18 11.63 -20.34
CA ALA A 241 14.35 12.77 -21.24
C ALA A 241 13.88 12.47 -22.67
N GLU A 242 14.09 11.25 -23.16
CA GLU A 242 13.65 10.82 -24.48
C GLU A 242 12.12 10.68 -24.55
N LEU A 243 11.49 10.09 -23.54
CA LEU A 243 10.02 10.02 -23.42
C LEU A 243 9.39 11.41 -23.50
N HIS A 244 9.96 12.38 -22.80
CA HIS A 244 9.49 13.77 -22.86
C HIS A 244 9.63 14.39 -24.25
N LYS A 245 10.73 14.12 -24.98
CA LYS A 245 10.89 14.60 -26.36
C LYS A 245 9.88 13.96 -27.32
N GLN A 246 9.53 12.70 -27.08
CA GLN A 246 8.52 11.98 -27.86
C GLN A 246 7.08 12.42 -27.54
N GLY A 247 6.89 13.29 -26.54
CA GLY A 247 5.60 13.90 -26.22
C GLY A 247 4.87 13.26 -25.04
N ALA A 248 5.52 12.36 -24.28
CA ALA A 248 5.00 11.96 -22.99
C ALA A 248 4.86 13.19 -22.08
N LYS A 249 3.67 13.37 -21.51
CA LYS A 249 3.36 14.54 -20.70
C LYS A 249 3.98 14.43 -19.32
N ALA A 250 4.09 13.22 -18.80
CA ALA A 250 4.73 12.94 -17.53
C ALA A 250 5.24 11.49 -17.44
N PHE A 251 6.11 11.26 -16.47
CA PHE A 251 6.64 9.96 -16.10
C PHE A 251 6.34 9.66 -14.62
N LEU A 252 5.99 8.41 -14.32
CA LEU A 252 5.74 7.91 -12.97
C LEU A 252 6.54 6.62 -12.73
N PRO A 253 7.54 6.60 -11.81
CA PRO A 253 8.33 5.40 -11.56
C PRO A 253 7.51 4.28 -10.90
N LYS A 254 7.83 3.01 -11.16
CA LYS A 254 7.38 1.86 -10.34
C LYS A 254 8.49 1.51 -9.32
N PRO A 255 8.17 1.26 -8.03
CA PRO A 255 6.86 1.44 -7.40
C PRO A 255 6.54 2.92 -7.14
N HIS A 256 5.27 3.31 -7.29
CA HIS A 256 4.76 4.64 -6.93
C HIS A 256 3.70 4.54 -5.83
N ARG A 257 3.49 5.66 -5.13
CA ARG A 257 2.40 5.79 -4.15
C ARG A 257 1.10 6.16 -4.88
N ARG A 258 -0.04 5.77 -4.28
CA ARG A 258 -1.38 6.15 -4.76
C ARG A 258 -1.55 7.67 -4.88
N ALA A 259 -1.09 8.42 -3.89
CA ALA A 259 -1.16 9.89 -3.90
C ALA A 259 -0.45 10.50 -5.11
N GLU A 260 0.73 10.00 -5.46
CA GLU A 260 1.52 10.48 -6.61
C GLU A 260 0.77 10.26 -7.93
N LEU A 261 0.13 9.09 -8.10
CA LEU A 261 -0.71 8.80 -9.26
C LEU A 261 -1.89 9.78 -9.34
N LEU A 262 -2.59 10.01 -8.24
CA LEU A 262 -3.79 10.85 -8.20
C LEU A 262 -3.49 12.32 -8.42
N GLU A 263 -2.44 12.84 -7.78
CA GLU A 263 -1.96 14.21 -7.98
C GLU A 263 -1.56 14.43 -9.45
N LEU A 264 -0.87 13.44 -10.04
CA LEU A 264 -0.46 13.53 -11.42
C LEU A 264 -1.66 13.55 -12.38
N VAL A 265 -2.61 12.66 -12.18
CA VAL A 265 -3.85 12.59 -12.97
C VAL A 265 -4.67 13.87 -12.81
N ALA A 266 -4.89 14.34 -11.58
CA ALA A 266 -5.68 15.53 -11.30
C ALA A 266 -5.10 16.78 -11.98
N ARG A 267 -3.77 16.93 -11.95
CA ARG A 267 -3.07 18.01 -12.64
C ARG A 267 -3.27 17.95 -14.16
N LEU A 268 -3.07 16.77 -14.76
CA LEU A 268 -3.10 16.63 -16.22
C LEU A 268 -4.51 16.68 -16.81
N VAL A 269 -5.52 16.20 -16.08
CA VAL A 269 -6.92 16.28 -16.50
C VAL A 269 -7.50 17.68 -16.21
N GLY A 270 -7.06 18.34 -15.13
CA GLY A 270 -7.51 19.67 -14.72
C GLY A 270 -6.97 20.83 -15.56
N ASP A 271 -5.79 20.70 -16.16
CA ASP A 271 -5.13 21.74 -16.98
C ASP A 271 -5.71 21.89 -18.41
N SER A 272 -6.86 21.26 -18.72
CA SER A 272 -7.47 21.29 -20.07
C SER A 272 -8.42 22.48 -20.32
N THR A 273 -8.25 23.60 -19.61
CA THR A 273 -9.02 24.86 -19.82
C THR A 273 -8.09 26.00 -20.19
#